data_AF-A0A5Z5HQ78-F1
#
_entry.id   AF-A0A5Z5HQ78-F1
#
_cell.length_a   1.000
_cell.length_b   1.000
_cell.length_c   1.000
_cell.angle_alpha   90.00
_cell.angle_beta   90.00
_cell.angle_gamma   90.00
#
_symmetry.space_group_name_H-M   'P 1'
#
loop_
_entity.id
_entity.type
_entity.pdbx_description
1 polymer ?
#
loop_
_entity_poly.entity_id
_entity_poly.type
_entity_poly.pdbx_seq_one_letter_code
_entity_poly.pdbx_strand_id
1 'polypeptide(L)'
;MLLLFRSPKYSRKIFFTLEGESDIRFLNTHFADERIHYDSPCSGKPEVINAVQLLRSHGKQNVYGLCDADFDILEGNSYENIHFTDCHDLEMMLIEGGSFDKFISEFLKTSILRIHTLEDIRNNLKESIIDVTYKIGILKWLNFKNNLLLMFKGMKYDNFITFVDFSANIDIDNYIQHILDRSPRKPPHCDFNFLKKEYQLLY
;
A
#
# COMPACT_ATOMS: atom_id res chain seq x y z
N MET A 1 -6.30 -20.17 14.03
CA MET A 1 -4.85 -20.40 14.28
C MET A 1 -4.50 -21.36 15.43
N LEU A 2 -4.87 -21.15 16.70
CA LEU A 2 -4.36 -21.94 17.86
C LEU A 2 -4.44 -23.48 17.71
N LEU A 3 -5.53 -24.00 17.12
CA LEU A 3 -5.70 -25.44 16.89
C LEU A 3 -4.75 -26.01 15.82
N LEU A 4 -4.36 -25.21 14.82
CA LEU A 4 -3.43 -25.65 13.76
C LEU A 4 -2.08 -26.04 14.37
N PHE A 5 -1.60 -25.30 15.36
CA PHE A 5 -0.32 -25.57 16.04
C PHE A 5 -0.29 -26.86 16.86
N ARG A 6 -1.45 -27.49 17.13
CA ARG A 6 -1.51 -28.80 17.79
C ARG A 6 -1.34 -29.96 16.80
N SER A 7 -1.47 -29.70 15.51
CA SER A 7 -1.26 -30.69 14.47
C SER A 7 0.25 -30.92 14.25
N PRO A 8 0.72 -32.19 14.17
CA PRO A 8 2.11 -32.51 13.85
C PRO A 8 2.60 -31.82 12.57
N LYS A 9 1.71 -31.69 11.57
CA LYS A 9 1.98 -31.05 10.27
C LYS A 9 2.45 -29.60 10.39
N TYR A 10 1.94 -28.87 11.38
CA TYR A 10 2.21 -27.45 11.54
C TYR A 10 3.07 -27.11 12.75
N SER A 11 3.24 -28.06 13.68
CA SER A 11 3.95 -27.84 14.95
C SER A 11 5.37 -27.28 14.83
N ARG A 12 6.04 -27.50 13.69
CA ARG A 12 7.42 -27.03 13.40
C ARG A 12 7.52 -25.94 12.33
N LYS A 13 6.40 -25.49 11.76
CA LYS A 13 6.39 -24.49 10.69
C LYS A 13 6.55 -23.07 11.24
N ILE A 14 7.13 -22.17 10.48
CA ILE A 14 7.10 -20.73 10.75
C ILE A 14 5.75 -20.20 10.29
N PHE A 15 5.09 -19.41 11.14
CA PHE A 15 3.78 -18.83 10.83
C PHE A 15 3.92 -17.34 10.56
N PHE A 16 3.32 -16.90 9.46
CA PHE A 16 3.09 -15.50 9.17
C PHE A 16 1.60 -15.22 9.21
N THR A 17 1.22 -14.24 10.02
CA THR A 17 -0.13 -13.68 10.08
C THR A 17 -0.18 -12.43 9.21
N LEU A 18 -1.13 -12.38 8.27
CA LEU A 18 -1.26 -11.33 7.25
C LEU A 18 -2.61 -10.59 7.35
N GLU A 19 -2.76 -9.42 6.74
CA GLU A 19 -4.00 -8.64 6.84
C GLU A 19 -5.17 -9.26 6.06
N GLY A 20 -4.92 -9.78 4.86
CA GLY A 20 -5.96 -10.31 3.98
C GLY A 20 -5.59 -11.56 3.19
N GLU A 21 -6.60 -12.13 2.54
CA GLU A 21 -6.43 -13.30 1.68
C GLU A 21 -5.63 -13.00 0.40
N SER A 22 -5.65 -11.75 -0.08
CA SER A 22 -4.80 -11.30 -1.19
C SER A 22 -3.34 -11.55 -0.90
N ASP A 23 -2.91 -11.21 0.30
CA ASP A 23 -1.52 -11.27 0.75
C ASP A 23 -1.08 -12.74 0.88
N ILE A 24 -1.98 -13.58 1.41
CA ILE A 24 -1.77 -15.04 1.47
C ILE A 24 -1.55 -15.59 0.05
N ARG A 25 -2.41 -15.21 -0.91
CA ARG A 25 -2.26 -15.68 -2.30
C ARG A 25 -0.96 -15.19 -2.89
N PHE A 26 -0.64 -13.91 -2.73
CA PHE A 26 0.60 -13.31 -3.23
C PHE A 26 1.84 -14.06 -2.71
N LEU A 27 1.95 -14.23 -1.39
CA LEU A 27 3.11 -14.88 -0.78
C LEU A 27 3.18 -16.37 -1.12
N ASN A 28 2.05 -17.06 -1.24
CA ASN A 28 2.07 -18.45 -1.73
C ASN A 28 2.49 -18.53 -3.21
N THR A 29 2.12 -17.57 -4.04
CA THR A 29 2.52 -17.57 -5.46
C THR A 29 4.01 -17.31 -5.64
N HIS A 30 4.59 -16.42 -4.84
CA HIS A 30 5.98 -15.96 -5.04
C HIS A 30 6.99 -16.56 -4.07
N PHE A 31 6.56 -17.00 -2.88
CA PHE A 31 7.42 -17.42 -1.77
C PHE A 31 6.88 -18.67 -1.06
N ALA A 32 6.26 -19.60 -1.80
CA ALA A 32 5.84 -20.89 -1.25
C ALA A 32 7.06 -21.67 -0.73
N ASP A 33 7.02 -22.03 0.54
CA ASP A 33 8.01 -22.88 1.19
C ASP A 33 7.30 -23.82 2.17
N GLU A 34 7.69 -25.10 2.17
CA GLU A 34 7.05 -26.11 3.02
C GLU A 34 7.22 -25.83 4.53
N ARG A 35 8.24 -25.06 4.91
CA ARG A 35 8.53 -24.67 6.29
C ARG A 35 7.66 -23.51 6.75
N ILE A 36 7.02 -22.78 5.83
CA ILE A 36 6.24 -21.59 6.12
C ILE A 36 4.75 -21.91 6.02
N HIS A 37 3.95 -21.22 6.83
CA HIS A 37 2.50 -21.19 6.73
C HIS A 37 1.99 -19.75 6.86
N TYR A 38 1.22 -19.32 5.86
CA TYR A 38 0.55 -18.04 5.86
C TYR A 38 -0.92 -18.24 6.30
N ASP A 39 -1.39 -17.42 7.23
CA ASP A 39 -2.77 -17.40 7.70
C ASP A 39 -3.19 -15.94 7.98
N SER A 40 -4.47 -15.64 8.08
CA SER A 40 -4.96 -14.27 8.26
C SER A 40 -6.22 -14.22 9.14
N PRO A 41 -6.36 -13.23 10.04
CA PRO A 41 -7.64 -12.90 10.65
C PRO A 41 -8.63 -12.24 9.67
N CYS A 42 -8.23 -11.99 8.41
CA CYS A 42 -9.00 -11.25 7.40
C CYS A 42 -9.47 -9.89 7.90
N SER A 43 -8.55 -9.16 8.53
CA SER A 43 -8.78 -7.88 9.19
C SER A 43 -7.49 -7.06 9.17
N GLY A 44 -7.59 -5.77 9.45
CA GLY A 44 -6.45 -4.87 9.36
C GLY A 44 -5.35 -5.17 10.37
N LYS A 45 -4.20 -4.52 10.17
CA LYS A 45 -3.00 -4.53 11.02
C LYS A 45 -3.21 -4.68 12.54
N PRO A 46 -4.15 -3.99 13.23
CA PRO A 46 -4.35 -4.20 14.67
C PRO A 46 -4.70 -5.64 15.04
N GLU A 47 -5.49 -6.34 14.23
CA GLU A 47 -5.86 -7.74 14.49
C GLU A 47 -4.70 -8.70 14.19
N VAL A 48 -3.86 -8.37 13.21
CA VAL A 48 -2.61 -9.12 12.97
C VAL A 48 -1.70 -9.02 14.19
N ILE A 49 -1.49 -7.81 14.72
CA ILE A 49 -0.68 -7.58 15.94
C ILE A 49 -1.24 -8.38 17.12
N ASN A 50 -2.55 -8.29 17.37
CA ASN A 50 -3.22 -9.01 18.46
C ASN A 50 -3.07 -10.53 18.31
N ALA A 51 -3.24 -11.06 17.10
CA ALA A 51 -3.09 -12.49 16.83
C ALA A 51 -1.67 -12.99 17.11
N VAL A 52 -0.65 -12.25 16.67
CA VAL A 52 0.77 -12.59 16.92
C VAL A 52 1.06 -12.59 18.42
N GLN A 53 0.67 -11.54 19.14
CA GLN A 53 0.86 -11.45 20.60
C GLN A 53 0.14 -12.59 21.33
N LEU A 54 -1.11 -12.88 20.95
CA LEU A 54 -1.88 -13.97 21.55
C LEU A 54 -1.21 -15.33 21.34
N LEU A 55 -0.75 -15.63 20.12
CA LEU A 55 -0.09 -16.91 19.83
C LEU A 55 1.24 -17.05 20.57
N ARG A 56 2.04 -15.98 20.63
CA ARG A 56 3.31 -15.96 21.36
C ARG A 56 3.12 -16.11 22.87
N SER A 57 2.11 -15.47 23.45
CA SER A 57 1.76 -15.64 24.88
C SER A 57 1.37 -17.07 25.25
N HIS A 58 0.90 -17.87 24.28
CA HIS A 58 0.63 -19.30 24.42
C HIS A 58 1.85 -20.19 24.07
N GLY A 59 3.06 -19.61 24.06
CA GLY A 59 4.33 -20.33 23.90
C GLY A 59 4.74 -20.61 22.45
N LYS A 60 4.09 -20.00 21.45
CA LYS A 60 4.44 -20.18 20.03
C LYS A 60 5.40 -19.10 19.56
N GLN A 61 6.70 -19.35 19.67
CA GLN A 61 7.74 -18.35 19.37
C GLN A 61 7.98 -18.11 17.87
N ASN A 62 7.58 -19.06 17.03
CA ASN A 62 7.76 -19.09 15.58
C ASN A 62 6.58 -18.45 14.82
N VAL A 63 6.02 -17.38 15.35
CA VAL A 63 4.87 -16.64 14.77
C VAL A 63 5.26 -15.18 14.59
N TYR A 64 5.01 -14.65 13.40
CA TYR A 64 5.31 -13.29 12.99
C TYR A 64 4.13 -12.66 12.26
N GLY A 65 4.02 -11.35 12.29
CA GLY A 65 3.10 -10.59 11.44
C GLY A 65 3.83 -10.05 10.22
N LEU A 66 3.15 -9.97 9.08
CA LEU A 66 3.60 -9.20 7.93
C LEU A 66 2.43 -8.31 7.48
N CYS A 67 2.67 -7.01 7.50
CA CYS A 67 1.67 -5.98 7.25
C CYS A 67 2.18 -4.97 6.23
N ASP A 68 1.28 -4.22 5.61
CA ASP A 68 1.68 -3.07 4.81
C ASP A 68 2.34 -2.03 5.71
N ALA A 69 3.34 -1.32 5.21
CA ALA A 69 3.99 -0.28 5.99
C ALA A 69 3.05 0.89 6.28
N ASP A 70 2.08 1.17 5.40
CA ASP A 70 1.25 2.37 5.45
C ASP A 70 2.10 3.61 5.82
N PHE A 71 1.72 4.31 6.89
CA PHE A 71 2.47 5.42 7.46
C PHE A 71 3.30 5.01 8.69
N ASP A 72 3.31 3.74 9.10
CA ASP A 72 4.04 3.31 10.30
C ASP A 72 5.54 3.58 10.18
N ILE A 73 6.15 3.25 9.03
CA ILE A 73 7.57 3.55 8.80
C ILE A 73 7.84 5.05 8.81
N LEU A 74 6.95 5.86 8.21
CA LEU A 74 7.09 7.32 8.18
C LEU A 74 6.97 7.96 9.57
N GLU A 75 6.15 7.38 10.45
CA GLU A 75 5.96 7.83 11.83
C GLU A 75 6.99 7.20 12.80
N GLY A 76 7.87 6.32 12.32
CA GLY A 76 8.84 5.62 13.15
C GLY A 76 8.22 4.56 14.07
N ASN A 77 7.01 4.09 13.75
CA ASN A 77 6.36 3.01 14.48
C ASN A 77 7.02 1.68 14.17
N SER A 78 7.15 0.85 15.20
CA SER A 78 7.55 -0.54 15.08
C SER A 78 6.81 -1.38 16.11
N TYR A 79 6.53 -2.63 15.76
CA TYR A 79 5.81 -3.56 16.61
C TYR A 79 6.60 -4.86 16.74
N GLU A 80 6.64 -5.42 17.95
CA GLU A 80 7.43 -6.62 18.22
C GLU A 80 6.94 -7.81 17.38
N ASN A 81 7.83 -8.44 16.62
CA ASN A 81 7.55 -9.59 15.74
C ASN A 81 6.61 -9.29 14.58
N ILE A 82 6.46 -8.01 14.22
CA ILE A 82 5.74 -7.57 13.03
C ILE A 82 6.77 -7.02 12.06
N HIS A 83 6.67 -7.48 10.82
CA HIS A 83 7.46 -7.01 9.71
C HIS A 83 6.56 -6.20 8.78
N PHE A 84 7.15 -5.18 8.13
CA PHE A 84 6.47 -4.41 7.12
C PHE A 84 6.97 -4.78 5.73
N THR A 85 6.14 -4.54 4.73
CA THR A 85 6.55 -4.60 3.32
C THR A 85 7.61 -3.52 3.02
N ASP A 86 8.56 -3.85 2.13
CA ASP A 86 9.70 -2.96 1.84
C ASP A 86 9.28 -1.72 1.02
N CYS A 87 8.28 -1.85 0.16
CA CYS A 87 7.86 -0.82 -0.80
C CYS A 87 6.50 -0.21 -0.45
N HIS A 88 6.17 -0.03 0.83
CA HIS A 88 4.85 0.43 1.33
C HIS A 88 3.76 -0.65 1.37
N ASP A 89 3.52 -1.36 0.26
CA ASP A 89 2.57 -2.46 0.13
C ASP A 89 3.10 -3.55 -0.84
N LEU A 90 2.37 -4.65 -0.98
CA LEU A 90 2.76 -5.76 -1.87
C LEU A 90 2.68 -5.40 -3.37
N GLU A 91 1.72 -4.57 -3.77
CA GLU A 91 1.56 -4.10 -5.15
C GLU A 91 2.77 -3.26 -5.59
N MET A 92 3.27 -2.39 -4.74
CA MET A 92 4.46 -1.61 -5.00
C MET A 92 5.72 -2.49 -5.04
N MET A 93 5.79 -3.56 -4.24
CA MET A 93 6.86 -4.56 -4.39
C MET A 93 6.85 -5.24 -5.77
N LEU A 94 5.67 -5.43 -6.39
CA LEU A 94 5.59 -5.93 -7.77
C LEU A 94 6.08 -4.90 -8.80
N ILE A 95 5.77 -3.63 -8.58
CA ILE A 95 6.22 -2.53 -9.45
C ILE A 95 7.75 -2.43 -9.41
N GLU A 96 8.34 -2.41 -8.22
CA GLU A 96 9.79 -2.40 -8.01
C GLU A 96 10.46 -3.72 -8.47
N GLY A 97 9.78 -4.86 -8.30
CA GLY A 97 10.26 -6.18 -8.72
C GLY A 97 10.23 -6.45 -10.23
N GLY A 98 9.88 -5.46 -11.06
CA GLY A 98 9.90 -5.55 -12.51
C GLY A 98 8.69 -6.25 -13.15
N SER A 99 7.65 -6.60 -12.38
CA SER A 99 6.40 -7.13 -12.92
C SER A 99 5.68 -6.10 -13.80
N PHE A 100 5.76 -4.82 -13.42
CA PHE A 100 5.24 -3.71 -14.21
C PHE A 100 5.88 -3.67 -15.61
N ASP A 101 7.21 -3.77 -15.69
CA ASP A 101 7.94 -3.67 -16.95
C ASP A 101 7.58 -4.83 -17.89
N LYS A 102 7.46 -6.05 -17.34
CA LYS A 102 7.01 -7.23 -18.08
C LYS A 102 5.58 -7.06 -18.60
N PHE A 103 4.67 -6.56 -17.77
CA PHE A 103 3.29 -6.27 -18.15
C PHE A 103 3.25 -5.28 -19.32
N ILE A 104 3.95 -4.15 -19.23
CA ILE A 104 4.01 -3.19 -20.34
C ILE A 104 4.58 -3.84 -21.60
N SER A 105 5.64 -4.64 -21.49
CA SER A 105 6.22 -5.35 -22.63
C SER A 105 5.25 -6.27 -23.36
N GLU A 106 4.43 -7.00 -22.60
CA GLU A 106 3.52 -8.01 -23.14
C GLU A 106 2.31 -7.36 -23.85
N PHE A 107 1.79 -6.28 -23.28
CA PHE A 107 0.53 -5.67 -23.73
C PHE A 107 0.73 -4.45 -24.65
N LEU A 108 1.94 -3.93 -24.78
CA LEU A 108 2.22 -2.79 -25.65
C LEU A 108 2.14 -3.19 -27.13
N LYS A 109 1.35 -2.43 -27.90
CA LYS A 109 1.26 -2.61 -29.35
C LYS A 109 2.59 -2.28 -30.02
N THR A 110 3.11 -3.20 -30.81
CA THR A 110 4.38 -3.04 -31.54
C THR A 110 4.40 -1.84 -32.49
N SER A 111 3.25 -1.35 -32.95
CA SER A 111 3.15 -0.14 -33.76
C SER A 111 3.62 1.12 -33.03
N ILE A 112 3.47 1.18 -31.70
CA ILE A 112 3.90 2.30 -30.85
C ILE A 112 5.43 2.40 -30.85
N LEU A 113 6.12 1.25 -30.92
CA LEU A 113 7.58 1.16 -30.91
C LEU A 113 8.27 1.75 -32.16
N ARG A 114 7.48 2.20 -33.15
CA ARG A 114 7.99 2.95 -34.31
C ARG A 114 8.25 4.43 -33.99
N ILE A 115 7.65 4.93 -32.92
CA ILE A 115 7.64 6.36 -32.55
C ILE A 115 8.34 6.56 -31.20
N HIS A 116 8.20 5.61 -30.29
CA HIS A 116 8.77 5.65 -28.93
C HIS A 116 9.63 4.42 -28.66
N THR A 117 10.61 4.53 -27.78
CA THR A 117 11.31 3.34 -27.28
C THR A 117 10.51 2.68 -26.15
N LEU A 118 10.66 1.36 -25.99
CA LEU A 118 10.00 0.63 -24.90
C LEU A 118 10.47 1.13 -23.52
N GLU A 119 11.74 1.50 -23.42
CA GLU A 119 12.34 1.99 -22.19
C GLU A 119 11.76 3.34 -21.78
N ASP A 120 11.64 4.29 -22.73
CA ASP A 120 11.02 5.59 -22.46
C ASP A 120 9.57 5.44 -22.00
N ILE A 121 8.81 4.53 -22.62
CA ILE A 121 7.42 4.26 -22.22
C ILE A 121 7.36 3.74 -20.78
N ARG A 122 8.18 2.74 -20.44
CA ARG A 122 8.19 2.14 -19.12
C ARG A 122 8.57 3.15 -18.04
N ASN A 123 9.64 3.91 -18.27
CA ASN A 123 10.13 4.89 -17.31
C ASN A 123 9.13 6.03 -17.13
N ASN A 124 8.63 6.61 -18.22
CA ASN A 124 7.63 7.68 -18.13
C ASN A 124 6.36 7.23 -17.40
N LEU A 125 5.86 6.02 -17.69
CA LEU A 125 4.69 5.49 -17.00
C LEU A 125 4.96 5.28 -15.52
N LYS A 126 6.06 4.58 -15.18
CA LYS A 126 6.39 4.22 -13.80
C LYS A 126 6.63 5.48 -12.97
N GLU A 127 7.47 6.39 -13.45
CA GLU A 127 7.79 7.64 -12.74
C GLU A 127 6.57 8.52 -12.56
N SER A 128 5.76 8.72 -13.61
CA SER A 128 4.57 9.58 -13.51
C SER A 128 3.49 8.99 -12.61
N ILE A 129 3.30 7.67 -12.63
CA ILE A 129 2.36 7.00 -11.72
C ILE A 129 2.86 7.13 -10.27
N ILE A 130 4.14 6.87 -10.01
CA ILE A 130 4.74 7.02 -8.67
C ILE A 130 4.63 8.47 -8.17
N ASP A 131 4.92 9.46 -9.01
CA ASP A 131 4.81 10.88 -8.65
C ASP A 131 3.36 11.26 -8.31
N VAL A 132 2.39 10.82 -9.12
CA VAL A 132 0.96 11.07 -8.85
C VAL A 132 0.50 10.37 -7.57
N THR A 133 0.88 9.12 -7.34
CA THR A 133 0.48 8.38 -6.13
C THR A 133 1.16 8.93 -4.88
N TYR A 134 2.42 9.36 -4.99
CA TYR A 134 3.14 10.06 -3.92
C TYR A 134 2.41 11.35 -3.53
N LYS A 135 2.04 12.17 -4.51
CA LYS A 135 1.27 13.41 -4.32
C LYS A 135 -0.08 13.15 -3.61
N ILE A 136 -0.79 12.10 -4.00
CA ILE A 136 -2.00 11.66 -3.28
C ILE A 136 -1.67 11.21 -1.85
N GLY A 137 -0.57 10.49 -1.68
CA GLY A 137 -0.05 10.00 -0.40
C GLY A 137 0.19 11.11 0.61
N ILE A 138 0.75 12.25 0.19
CA ILE A 138 1.00 13.41 1.06
C ILE A 138 -0.29 13.85 1.77
N LEU A 139 -1.39 14.02 1.03
CA LEU A 139 -2.64 14.48 1.64
C LEU A 139 -3.28 13.41 2.54
N LYS A 140 -3.16 12.13 2.16
CA LYS A 140 -3.58 11.01 3.03
C LYS A 140 -2.78 10.98 4.34
N TRP A 141 -1.47 11.25 4.27
CA TRP A 141 -0.60 11.30 5.42
C TRP A 141 -0.90 12.51 6.32
N LEU A 142 -1.10 13.70 5.74
CA LEU A 142 -1.56 14.88 6.47
C LEU A 142 -2.88 14.63 7.21
N ASN A 143 -3.82 13.94 6.56
CA ASN A 143 -5.07 13.55 7.19
C ASN A 143 -4.86 12.61 8.38
N PHE A 144 -3.98 11.62 8.22
CA PHE A 144 -3.64 10.67 9.29
C PHE A 144 -2.99 11.40 10.47
N LYS A 145 -1.93 12.17 10.23
CA LYS A 145 -1.13 12.86 11.25
C LYS A 145 -1.93 13.88 12.05
N ASN A 146 -2.83 14.62 11.39
CA ASN A 146 -3.59 15.70 12.02
C ASN A 146 -5.04 15.31 12.34
N ASN A 147 -5.43 14.05 12.10
CA ASN A 147 -6.79 13.55 12.28
C ASN A 147 -7.86 14.46 11.63
N LEU A 148 -7.66 14.82 10.37
CA LEU A 148 -8.47 15.82 9.65
C LEU A 148 -9.83 15.29 9.19
N LEU A 149 -10.12 13.99 9.39
CA LEU A 149 -11.38 13.33 9.03
C LEU A 149 -11.76 13.52 7.54
N LEU A 150 -10.76 13.62 6.66
CA LEU A 150 -10.93 13.70 5.22
C LEU A 150 -11.39 12.36 4.64
N MET A 151 -12.32 12.40 3.70
CA MET A 151 -12.98 11.22 3.14
C MET A 151 -12.42 10.83 1.76
N PHE A 152 -11.42 9.94 1.76
CA PHE A 152 -10.81 9.41 0.54
C PHE A 152 -11.61 8.26 -0.09
N LYS A 153 -12.41 7.53 0.70
CA LYS A 153 -13.17 6.37 0.21
C LYS A 153 -14.21 6.80 -0.84
N GLY A 154 -14.28 6.05 -1.94
CA GLY A 154 -15.22 6.29 -3.04
C GLY A 154 -14.94 7.58 -3.83
N MET A 155 -13.72 8.10 -3.76
CA MET A 155 -13.27 9.24 -4.56
C MET A 155 -13.19 8.88 -6.05
N LYS A 156 -13.48 9.87 -6.89
CA LYS A 156 -13.42 9.78 -8.34
C LYS A 156 -12.18 10.54 -8.84
N TYR A 157 -11.20 9.79 -9.31
CA TYR A 157 -9.86 10.30 -9.64
C TYR A 157 -9.79 11.05 -10.97
N ASP A 158 -10.73 10.80 -11.87
CA ASP A 158 -10.88 11.44 -13.18
C ASP A 158 -11.11 12.96 -13.13
N ASN A 159 -11.44 13.52 -11.95
CA ASN A 159 -11.64 14.96 -11.79
C ASN A 159 -10.33 15.76 -11.66
N PHE A 160 -9.23 15.10 -11.28
CA PHE A 160 -7.96 15.76 -11.00
C PHE A 160 -6.74 14.95 -11.46
N ILE A 161 -6.91 13.72 -11.93
CA ILE A 161 -5.88 12.94 -12.60
C ILE A 161 -6.18 12.93 -14.10
N THR A 162 -5.17 13.26 -14.88
CA THR A 162 -5.20 13.14 -16.35
C THR A 162 -4.09 12.21 -16.81
N PHE A 163 -4.30 11.61 -17.98
CA PHE A 163 -3.31 10.73 -18.59
C PHE A 163 -3.12 11.17 -20.04
N VAL A 164 -1.88 11.52 -20.39
CA VAL A 164 -1.50 11.97 -21.73
C VAL A 164 -0.35 11.09 -22.21
N ASP A 165 -0.58 10.40 -23.32
CA ASP A 165 0.32 9.41 -23.92
C ASP A 165 0.77 8.31 -22.93
N PHE A 166 1.92 8.49 -22.29
CA PHE A 166 2.53 7.54 -21.35
C PHE A 166 2.84 8.20 -20.00
N SER A 167 2.10 9.26 -19.64
CA SER A 167 2.34 10.05 -18.44
C SER A 167 1.03 10.35 -17.71
N ALA A 168 0.99 10.02 -16.42
CA ALA A 168 -0.04 10.46 -15.49
C ALA A 168 0.31 11.86 -14.92
N ASN A 169 -0.70 12.71 -14.77
CA ASN A 169 -0.56 14.05 -14.22
C ASN A 169 -1.68 14.30 -13.22
N ILE A 170 -1.40 15.13 -12.21
CA ILE A 170 -2.38 15.49 -11.17
C ILE A 170 -2.48 17.01 -11.00
N ASP A 171 -3.71 17.50 -10.95
CA ASP A 171 -4.04 18.86 -10.53
C ASP A 171 -4.27 18.88 -9.01
N ILE A 172 -3.28 19.38 -8.27
CA ILE A 172 -3.28 19.40 -6.80
C ILE A 172 -4.38 20.30 -6.24
N ASP A 173 -4.66 21.43 -6.89
CA ASP A 173 -5.68 22.36 -6.42
C ASP A 173 -7.07 21.72 -6.56
N ASN A 174 -7.36 21.11 -7.72
CA ASN A 174 -8.59 20.37 -7.92
C ASN A 174 -8.69 19.14 -7.00
N TYR A 175 -7.57 18.44 -6.74
CA TYR A 175 -7.53 17.33 -5.80
C TYR A 175 -7.90 17.75 -4.37
N ILE A 176 -7.27 18.82 -3.85
CA ILE A 176 -7.56 19.37 -2.52
C ILE A 176 -9.02 19.81 -2.43
N GLN A 177 -9.50 20.58 -3.41
CA GLN A 177 -10.88 21.05 -3.42
C GLN A 177 -11.87 19.87 -3.44
N HIS A 178 -11.63 18.87 -4.29
CA HIS A 178 -12.46 17.68 -4.38
C HIS A 178 -12.55 16.91 -3.06
N ILE A 179 -11.44 16.78 -2.33
CA ILE A 179 -11.42 16.14 -1.01
C ILE A 179 -12.19 16.97 0.03
N LEU A 180 -12.03 18.30 0.03
CA LEU A 180 -12.73 19.18 0.98
C LEU A 180 -14.24 19.15 0.81
N ASP A 181 -14.72 19.15 -0.44
CA ASP A 181 -16.14 19.10 -0.80
C ASP A 181 -16.79 17.79 -0.34
N ARG A 182 -16.01 16.71 -0.35
CA ARG A 182 -16.45 15.37 0.06
C ARG A 182 -16.34 15.11 1.56
N SER A 183 -15.72 16.01 2.32
CA SER A 183 -15.40 15.79 3.73
C SER A 183 -16.28 16.65 4.65
N PRO A 184 -17.52 16.23 4.95
CA PRO A 184 -18.45 17.02 5.78
C PRO A 184 -18.05 17.08 7.25
N ARG A 185 -17.22 16.15 7.72
CA ARG A 185 -16.79 16.03 9.11
C ARG A 185 -15.43 16.66 9.40
N LYS A 186 -14.79 17.28 8.38
CA LYS A 186 -13.49 17.92 8.56
C LYS A 186 -13.56 19.03 9.62
N PRO A 187 -12.48 19.27 10.39
CA PRO A 187 -12.42 20.39 11.31
C PRO A 187 -12.66 21.75 10.62
N PRO A 188 -13.21 22.77 11.31
CA PRO A 188 -13.47 24.07 10.69
C PRO A 188 -12.22 24.80 10.16
N HIS A 189 -11.05 24.54 10.75
CA HIS A 189 -9.77 25.10 10.29
C HIS A 189 -9.20 24.38 9.05
N CYS A 190 -9.75 23.21 8.70
CA CYS A 190 -9.31 22.42 7.56
C CYS A 190 -9.99 22.97 6.29
N ASP A 191 -9.45 24.07 5.78
CA ASP A 191 -9.86 24.70 4.53
C ASP A 191 -8.80 24.54 3.43
N PHE A 192 -9.09 25.08 2.24
CA PHE A 192 -8.20 24.99 1.09
C PHE A 192 -6.83 25.61 1.34
N ASN A 193 -6.79 26.79 1.99
CA ASN A 193 -5.53 27.49 2.23
C ASN A 193 -4.68 26.75 3.25
N PHE A 194 -5.30 26.21 4.30
CA PHE A 194 -4.65 25.35 5.26
C PHE A 194 -4.04 24.12 4.58
N LEU A 195 -4.84 23.33 3.86
CA LEU A 195 -4.35 22.11 3.21
C LEU A 195 -3.28 22.39 2.17
N LYS A 196 -3.44 23.43 1.34
CA LYS A 196 -2.46 23.80 0.32
C LYS A 196 -1.12 24.20 0.94
N LYS A 197 -1.16 24.98 2.03
CA LYS A 197 0.05 25.37 2.76
C LYS A 197 0.75 24.14 3.37
N GLU A 198 0.02 23.30 4.10
CA GLU A 198 0.60 22.10 4.72
C GLU A 198 1.14 21.11 3.68
N TYR A 199 0.44 20.96 2.56
CA TYR A 199 0.88 20.12 1.45
C TYR A 199 2.22 20.61 0.87
N GLN A 200 2.37 21.91 0.63
CA GLN A 200 3.59 22.52 0.10
C GLN A 200 4.79 22.43 1.05
N LEU A 201 4.57 22.21 2.35
CA LEU A 201 5.67 22.01 3.31
C LEU A 201 6.24 20.58 3.26
N LEU A 202 5.50 19.63 2.67
CA LEU A 202 5.87 18.21 2.61
C LEU A 202 6.31 17.75 1.21
N TYR A 203 6.00 18.52 0.17
CA TYR A 203 6.41 18.29 -1.22
C TYR A 203 7.70 19.06 -1.53
#